data_AF-A0A7J2HTA8-F1
#
_entry.id   AF-A0A7J2HTA8-F1
#
_cell.length_a   1.000
_cell.length_b   1.000
_cell.length_c   1.000
_cell.angle_alpha   90.00
_cell.angle_beta   90.00
_cell.angle_gamma   90.00
#
_symmetry.space_group_name_H-M   'P 1'
#
loop_
_entity.id
_entity.type
_entity.pdbx_description
1 polymer ?
#
loop_
_entity_poly.entity_id
_entity_poly.type
_entity_poly.pdbx_seq_one_letter_code
_entity_poly.pdbx_strand_id
1 'polypeptide(L)'
;AEQELDRDRATIYANEIAQLRKMSRTILKSQISLDKVILRLETIKDFGDVMNVLAPATRIVKQIQAELSGIVPEVSHNLSVIDEMLESVLVEAGSFTAATAPISVADREARRILEEASEIAAQRMSKQFPELPEAGPEASADPSSQRSDIR
;
A
#
# COMPACT_ATOMS: atom_id res chain seq x y z
N ALA A 1 -20.35 8.62 -53.59
CA ALA A 1 -21.60 9.07 -52.93
C ALA A 1 -22.08 8.07 -51.87
N GLU A 2 -22.89 7.05 -52.20
CA GLU A 2 -23.43 6.10 -51.16
C GLU A 2 -22.33 5.29 -50.44
N GLN A 3 -21.36 4.74 -51.18
CA GLN A 3 -20.22 4.03 -50.59
C GLN A 3 -19.31 4.90 -49.72
N GLU A 4 -19.24 6.21 -49.96
CA GLU A 4 -18.47 7.14 -49.11
C GLU A 4 -19.24 7.44 -47.82
N LEU A 5 -20.57 7.62 -47.92
CA LEU A 5 -21.44 7.85 -46.78
C LEU A 5 -21.43 6.68 -45.77
N ASP A 6 -21.37 5.45 -46.28
CA ASP A 6 -21.24 4.24 -45.44
C ASP A 6 -19.85 4.10 -44.81
N ARG A 7 -18.78 4.55 -45.50
CA ARG A 7 -17.42 4.58 -44.94
C ARG A 7 -17.29 5.60 -43.82
N ASP A 8 -17.90 6.76 -43.96
CA ASP A 8 -17.91 7.81 -42.93
C ASP A 8 -18.65 7.33 -41.67
N ARG A 9 -19.82 6.69 -41.84
CA ARG A 9 -20.56 6.06 -40.72
C ARG A 9 -19.76 4.96 -40.04
N ALA A 10 -19.14 4.07 -40.82
CA ALA A 10 -18.30 3.00 -40.28
C ALA A 10 -17.12 3.56 -39.45
N THR A 11 -16.53 4.68 -39.90
CA THR A 11 -15.44 5.36 -39.19
C THR A 11 -15.91 5.96 -37.86
N ILE A 12 -17.09 6.59 -37.84
CA ILE A 12 -17.71 7.12 -36.61
C ILE A 12 -17.95 5.98 -35.61
N TYR A 13 -18.59 4.89 -36.03
CA TYR A 13 -18.85 3.74 -35.16
C TYR A 13 -17.56 3.09 -34.65
N ALA A 14 -16.52 2.99 -35.47
CA ALA A 14 -15.23 2.48 -35.04
C ALA A 14 -14.61 3.35 -33.93
N ASN A 15 -14.73 4.68 -34.04
CA ASN A 15 -14.26 5.61 -33.02
C ASN A 15 -15.06 5.52 -31.72
N GLU A 16 -16.39 5.44 -31.78
CA GLU A 16 -17.25 5.26 -30.61
C GLU A 16 -16.92 3.95 -29.86
N ILE A 17 -16.78 2.84 -30.60
CA ILE A 17 -16.39 1.55 -30.01
C ILE A 17 -14.99 1.63 -29.37
N ALA A 18 -14.05 2.34 -30.00
CA ALA A 18 -12.72 2.53 -29.43
C ALA A 18 -12.78 3.33 -28.12
N GLN A 19 -13.62 4.36 -28.04
CA GLN A 19 -13.85 5.16 -26.84
C GLN A 19 -14.54 4.34 -25.73
N LEU A 20 -15.62 3.61 -26.04
CA LEU A 20 -16.30 2.73 -25.09
C LEU A 20 -15.35 1.68 -24.51
N ARG A 21 -14.51 1.07 -25.35
CA ARG A 21 -13.47 0.13 -24.89
C ARG A 21 -12.45 0.79 -23.96
N LYS A 22 -12.07 2.05 -24.22
CA LYS A 22 -11.16 2.80 -23.35
C LYS A 22 -11.81 3.09 -21.99
N MET A 23 -13.08 3.49 -21.99
CA MET A 23 -13.86 3.73 -20.77
C MET A 23 -14.00 2.46 -19.95
N SER A 24 -14.43 1.33 -20.54
CA SER A 24 -14.56 0.05 -19.83
C SER A 24 -13.25 -0.41 -19.20
N ARG A 25 -12.11 -0.27 -19.91
CA ARG A 25 -10.80 -0.61 -19.33
C ARG A 25 -10.44 0.25 -18.13
N THR A 26 -10.79 1.53 -18.16
CA THR A 26 -10.53 2.47 -17.05
C THR A 26 -11.38 2.11 -15.83
N ILE A 27 -12.66 1.80 -16.05
CA ILE A 27 -13.58 1.36 -15.00
C ILE A 27 -13.11 0.04 -14.36
N LEU A 28 -12.71 -0.96 -15.15
CA LEU A 28 -12.20 -2.23 -14.62
C LEU A 28 -10.93 -2.05 -13.79
N LYS A 29 -9.99 -1.20 -14.26
CA LYS A 29 -8.78 -0.86 -13.49
C LYS A 29 -9.11 -0.15 -12.18
N SER A 30 -10.11 0.73 -12.21
CA SER A 30 -10.62 1.43 -11.04
C SER A 30 -11.17 0.44 -10.01
N GLN A 31 -12.01 -0.50 -10.44
CA GLN A 31 -12.56 -1.54 -9.55
C GLN A 31 -11.45 -2.34 -8.85
N ILE A 32 -10.50 -2.90 -9.61
CA ILE A 32 -9.39 -3.68 -9.04
C ILE A 32 -8.56 -2.84 -8.06
N SER A 33 -8.39 -1.54 -8.34
CA SER A 33 -7.62 -0.65 -7.48
C SER A 33 -8.37 -0.32 -6.19
N LEU A 34 -9.70 -0.20 -6.23
CA LEU A 34 -10.55 -0.09 -5.05
C LEU A 34 -10.54 -1.38 -4.23
N ASP A 35 -10.59 -2.56 -4.86
CA ASP A 35 -10.49 -3.85 -4.15
C ASP A 35 -9.18 -3.96 -3.36
N LYS A 36 -8.07 -3.47 -3.94
CA LYS A 36 -6.77 -3.40 -3.23
C LYS A 36 -6.80 -2.44 -2.04
N VAL A 37 -7.54 -1.33 -2.14
CA VAL A 37 -7.73 -0.41 -1.02
C VAL A 37 -8.52 -1.10 0.08
N ILE A 38 -9.62 -1.77 -0.26
CA ILE A 38 -10.44 -2.53 0.70
C ILE A 38 -9.57 -3.55 1.46
N LEU A 39 -8.82 -4.39 0.75
CA LEU A 39 -7.92 -5.37 1.38
C LEU A 39 -6.92 -4.73 2.36
N ARG A 40 -6.34 -3.59 1.98
CA ARG A 40 -5.41 -2.86 2.86
C ARG A 40 -6.11 -2.39 4.13
N LEU A 41 -7.28 -1.79 3.99
CA LEU A 41 -8.07 -1.31 5.13
C LEU A 41 -8.48 -2.46 6.07
N GLU A 42 -8.80 -3.64 5.53
CA GLU A 42 -9.12 -4.84 6.33
C GLU A 42 -7.93 -5.40 7.12
N THR A 43 -6.70 -5.14 6.67
CA THR A 43 -5.48 -5.64 7.33
C THR A 43 -5.00 -4.78 8.49
N ILE A 44 -5.67 -3.66 8.79
CA ILE A 44 -5.32 -2.80 9.92
C ILE A 44 -5.65 -3.53 11.23
N LYS A 45 -4.62 -3.95 11.96
CA LYS A 45 -4.76 -4.59 13.28
C LYS A 45 -4.28 -3.73 14.45
N ASP A 46 -3.20 -2.98 14.24
CA ASP A 46 -2.57 -2.16 15.29
C ASP A 46 -2.50 -0.68 14.85
N PHE A 47 -2.76 0.24 15.80
CA PHE A 47 -2.71 1.69 15.58
C PHE A 47 -1.36 2.20 15.07
N GLY A 48 -0.27 1.45 15.32
CA GLY A 48 1.08 1.80 14.85
C GLY A 48 1.26 1.70 13.33
N ASP A 49 0.45 0.91 12.63
CA ASP A 49 0.56 0.70 11.17
C ASP A 49 -0.50 1.48 10.37
N VAL A 50 -1.43 2.14 11.05
CA VAL A 50 -2.55 2.87 10.45
C VAL A 50 -2.06 3.91 9.42
N MET A 51 -1.00 4.66 9.73
CA MET A 51 -0.47 5.66 8.80
C MET A 51 0.16 5.04 7.55
N ASN A 52 0.83 3.90 7.68
CA ASN A 52 1.47 3.20 6.56
C ASN A 52 0.43 2.56 5.62
N VAL A 53 -0.74 2.23 6.15
CA VAL A 53 -1.84 1.60 5.39
C VAL A 53 -2.80 2.64 4.81
N LEU A 54 -3.21 3.64 5.59
CA LEU A 54 -4.17 4.66 5.17
C LEU A 54 -3.60 5.63 4.14
N ALA A 55 -2.37 6.13 4.31
CA ALA A 55 -1.82 7.14 3.40
C ALA A 55 -1.68 6.64 1.93
N PRO A 56 -1.27 5.38 1.66
CA PRO A 56 -1.37 4.81 0.32
C PRO A 56 -2.80 4.57 -0.16
N ALA A 57 -3.75 4.24 0.73
CA ALA A 57 -5.14 4.05 0.38
C ALA A 57 -5.79 5.34 -0.11
N THR A 58 -5.63 6.45 0.62
CA THR A 58 -6.15 7.78 0.26
C THR A 58 -5.63 8.22 -1.12
N ARG A 59 -4.34 8.00 -1.40
CA ARG A 59 -3.75 8.32 -2.72
C ARG A 59 -4.41 7.55 -3.87
N ILE A 60 -4.69 6.27 -3.66
CA ILE A 60 -5.35 5.43 -4.68
C ILE A 60 -6.80 5.91 -4.89
N VAL A 61 -7.53 6.22 -3.83
CA VAL A 61 -8.90 6.75 -3.91
C VAL A 61 -8.94 8.06 -4.70
N LYS A 62 -8.06 9.03 -4.40
CA LYS A 62 -7.94 10.29 -5.16
C LYS A 62 -7.62 10.07 -6.64
N GLN A 63 -6.75 9.12 -6.95
CA GLN A 63 -6.41 8.83 -8.33
C GLN A 63 -7.62 8.28 -9.10
N ILE A 64 -8.35 7.34 -8.50
CA ILE A 64 -9.53 6.73 -9.13
C ILE A 64 -10.66 7.75 -9.28
N GLN A 65 -10.84 8.62 -8.28
CA GLN A 65 -11.75 9.76 -8.35
C GLN A 65 -11.46 10.62 -9.60
N ALA A 66 -10.20 11.04 -9.78
CA ALA A 66 -9.81 11.84 -10.93
C ALA A 66 -10.03 11.11 -12.27
N GLU A 67 -9.68 9.83 -12.35
CA GLU A 67 -9.87 9.00 -13.55
C GLU A 67 -11.35 8.81 -13.91
N LEU A 68 -12.23 8.70 -12.93
CA LEU A 68 -13.67 8.50 -13.13
C LEU A 68 -14.46 9.81 -13.27
N SER A 69 -13.90 10.96 -12.89
CA SER A 69 -14.58 12.27 -12.98
C SER A 69 -15.11 12.58 -14.38
N GLY A 70 -14.38 12.19 -15.44
CA GLY A 70 -14.77 12.37 -16.84
C GLY A 70 -15.53 11.21 -17.47
N ILE A 71 -15.81 10.13 -16.73
CA ILE A 71 -16.45 8.90 -17.23
C ILE A 71 -17.76 8.65 -16.49
N VAL A 72 -17.72 8.61 -15.15
CA VAL A 72 -18.86 8.36 -14.27
C VAL A 72 -18.82 9.38 -13.10
N PRO A 73 -19.33 10.60 -13.31
CA PRO A 73 -19.21 11.70 -12.34
C PRO A 73 -19.82 11.39 -10.97
N GLU A 74 -20.92 10.64 -10.92
CA GLU A 74 -21.58 10.24 -9.68
C GLU A 74 -20.66 9.38 -8.80
N VAL A 75 -19.94 8.41 -9.40
CA VAL A 75 -18.97 7.59 -8.67
C VAL A 75 -17.79 8.42 -8.19
N SER A 76 -17.32 9.36 -9.01
CA SER A 76 -16.29 10.32 -8.61
C SER A 76 -16.73 11.17 -7.42
N HIS A 77 -18.00 11.58 -7.35
CA HIS A 77 -18.51 12.33 -6.20
C HIS A 77 -18.50 11.48 -4.93
N ASN A 78 -18.99 10.24 -5.00
CA ASN A 78 -18.98 9.32 -3.86
C ASN A 78 -17.55 9.01 -3.38
N LEU A 79 -16.58 8.90 -4.30
CA LEU A 79 -15.17 8.73 -3.95
C LEU A 79 -14.57 9.96 -3.27
N SER A 80 -15.06 11.17 -3.58
CA SER A 80 -14.68 12.39 -2.85
C SER A 80 -15.09 12.32 -1.38
N VAL A 81 -16.30 11.83 -1.11
CA VAL A 81 -16.79 11.67 0.27
C VAL A 81 -15.94 10.64 1.02
N ILE A 82 -15.59 9.54 0.35
CA ILE A 82 -14.70 8.52 0.94
C ILE A 82 -13.30 9.10 1.20
N ASP A 83 -12.76 9.92 0.29
CA ASP A 83 -11.48 10.59 0.47
C ASP A 83 -11.48 11.49 1.71
N GLU A 84 -12.51 12.33 1.87
CA GLU A 84 -12.70 13.18 3.06
C GLU A 84 -12.78 12.35 4.36
N MET A 85 -13.49 11.23 4.34
CA MET A 85 -13.56 10.31 5.48
C MET A 85 -12.18 9.72 5.82
N LEU A 86 -11.44 9.26 4.82
CA LEU A 86 -10.09 8.69 5.01
C LEU A 86 -9.10 9.74 5.51
N GLU A 87 -9.18 10.99 5.01
CA GLU A 87 -8.36 12.10 5.50
C GLU A 87 -8.68 12.43 6.97
N SER A 88 -9.96 12.46 7.35
CA SER A 88 -10.36 12.67 8.75
C SER A 88 -9.74 11.62 9.68
N VAL A 89 -9.80 10.34 9.29
CA VAL A 89 -9.21 9.25 10.08
C VAL A 89 -7.67 9.39 10.13
N LEU A 90 -7.03 9.80 9.03
CA LEU A 90 -5.59 10.03 8.99
C LEU A 90 -5.16 11.15 9.94
N VAL A 91 -5.92 12.25 10.01
CA VAL A 91 -5.67 13.36 10.94
C VAL A 91 -5.84 12.90 12.39
N GLU A 92 -6.90 12.15 12.69
CA GLU A 92 -7.15 11.61 14.03
C GLU A 92 -6.04 10.63 14.46
N ALA A 93 -5.64 9.72 13.59
CA ALA A 93 -4.53 8.80 13.82
C ALA A 93 -3.18 9.54 14.00
N GLY A 94 -2.93 10.59 13.23
CA GLY A 94 -1.76 11.45 13.37
C GLY A 94 -1.73 12.19 14.71
N SER A 95 -2.88 12.69 15.19
CA SER A 95 -3.01 13.32 16.50
C SER A 95 -2.77 12.32 17.63
N PHE A 96 -3.35 11.12 17.53
CA PHE A 96 -3.14 10.05 18.52
C PHE A 96 -1.67 9.64 18.60
N THR A 97 -1.01 9.41 17.46
CA THR A 97 0.42 9.06 17.42
C THR A 97 1.33 10.16 17.96
N ALA A 98 0.96 11.43 17.80
CA ALA A 98 1.66 12.54 18.45
C ALA A 98 1.47 12.56 19.97
N ALA A 99 0.27 12.22 20.46
CA ALA A 99 -0.03 12.10 21.90
C ALA A 99 0.65 10.87 22.54
N THR A 100 0.82 9.79 21.77
CA THR A 100 1.53 8.57 22.20
C THR A 100 2.98 8.53 21.74
N ALA A 101 3.52 9.61 21.20
CA ALA A 101 4.95 9.72 20.90
C ALA A 101 5.69 9.29 22.17
N PRO A 102 6.73 8.44 22.06
CA PRO A 102 7.39 7.91 23.23
C PRO A 102 7.79 9.12 24.05
N ILE A 103 7.14 9.28 25.21
CA ILE A 103 7.63 10.16 26.25
C ILE A 103 9.05 9.66 26.41
N SER A 104 10.02 10.45 25.93
CA SER A 104 11.42 10.16 26.17
C SER A 104 11.45 9.93 27.66
N VAL A 105 11.78 8.69 28.06
CA VAL A 105 11.69 8.28 29.45
C VAL A 105 12.76 9.10 30.15
N ALA A 106 12.37 10.30 30.56
CA ALA A 106 13.28 11.35 31.02
C ALA A 106 13.84 10.92 32.38
N ASP A 107 13.08 10.08 33.08
CA ASP A 107 13.44 9.49 34.33
C ASP A 107 14.26 8.20 34.16
N ARG A 108 15.45 8.16 34.76
CA ARG A 108 16.37 7.01 34.64
C ARG A 108 15.78 5.73 35.24
N GLU A 109 14.93 5.85 36.25
CA GLU A 109 14.30 4.70 36.92
C GLU A 109 13.30 4.00 36.01
N ALA A 110 12.43 4.75 35.34
CA ALA A 110 11.51 4.20 34.35
C ALA A 110 12.23 3.50 33.18
N ARG A 111 13.40 4.01 32.76
CA ARG A 111 14.23 3.35 31.72
C ARG A 111 14.76 2.00 32.20
N ARG A 112 15.24 1.94 33.45
CA ARG A 112 15.71 0.71 34.07
C ARG A 112 14.61 -0.34 34.19
N ILE A 113 13.40 0.07 34.60
CA ILE A 113 12.23 -0.83 34.69
C ILE A 113 11.88 -1.41 33.30
N LEU A 114 11.94 -0.59 32.25
CA LEU A 114 11.68 -1.05 30.87
C LEU A 114 12.75 -2.02 30.36
N GLU A 115 14.03 -1.77 30.69
CA GLU A 115 15.14 -2.68 30.37
C GLU A 115 14.96 -4.04 31.07
N GLU A 116 14.67 -4.03 32.38
CA GLU A 116 14.41 -5.26 33.15
C GLU A 116 13.18 -6.02 32.63
N ALA A 117 12.10 -5.31 32.26
CA ALA A 117 10.91 -5.92 31.67
C ALA A 117 11.18 -6.53 30.29
N SER A 118 11.99 -5.87 29.46
CA SER A 118 12.39 -6.35 28.13
C SER A 118 13.23 -7.63 28.24
N GLU A 119 14.19 -7.68 29.17
CA GLU A 119 14.99 -8.88 29.42
C GLU A 119 14.12 -10.06 29.88
N ILE A 120 13.17 -9.84 30.78
CA ILE A 120 12.25 -10.88 31.25
C ILE A 120 11.37 -11.39 30.09
N ALA A 121 10.88 -10.49 29.23
CA ALA A 121 10.11 -10.86 28.05
C ALA A 121 10.94 -11.69 27.06
N ALA A 122 12.18 -11.28 26.79
CA ALA A 122 13.11 -12.01 25.93
C ALA A 122 13.42 -13.41 26.49
N GLN A 123 13.67 -13.52 27.80
CA GLN A 123 13.88 -14.82 28.46
C GLN A 123 12.64 -15.71 28.39
N ARG A 124 11.42 -15.15 28.52
CA ARG A 124 10.18 -15.91 28.37
C ARG A 124 9.98 -16.41 26.94
N MET A 125 10.25 -15.56 25.94
CA MET A 125 10.19 -15.94 24.53
C MET A 125 11.19 -17.06 24.22
N SER A 126 12.44 -16.94 24.66
CA SER A 126 13.47 -17.98 24.48
C SER A 126 13.11 -19.31 25.18
N LYS A 127 12.40 -19.27 26.32
CA LYS A 127 11.92 -20.49 27.00
C LYS A 127 10.70 -21.11 26.33
N GLN A 128 9.84 -20.32 25.69
CA GLN A 128 8.60 -20.77 25.07
C GLN A 128 8.77 -21.16 23.60
N PHE A 129 9.75 -20.56 22.92
CA PHE A 129 10.10 -20.84 21.54
C PHE A 129 11.55 -21.33 21.48
N PRO A 130 11.81 -22.58 21.04
CA PRO A 130 13.16 -23.02 20.78
C PRO A 130 13.80 -22.17 19.67
N GLU A 131 15.10 -21.91 19.78
CA GLU A 131 15.85 -21.18 18.76
C GLU A 131 15.73 -21.92 17.42
N LEU A 132 15.34 -21.19 16.37
CA LEU A 132 15.37 -21.74 15.03
C LEU A 132 16.82 -22.09 14.71
N PRO A 133 17.12 -23.31 14.22
CA PRO A 133 18.48 -23.64 13.83
C PRO A 133 18.96 -22.58 12.85
N GLU A 134 20.12 -21.99 13.13
CA GLU A 134 20.79 -21.06 12.22
C GLU A 134 20.71 -21.66 10.82
N ALA A 135 20.08 -20.94 9.90
CA ALA A 135 20.10 -21.34 8.50
C ALA A 135 21.58 -21.56 8.17
N GLY A 136 21.93 -22.82 7.87
CA GLY A 136 23.28 -23.20 7.50
C GLY A 136 23.80 -22.26 6.41
N PRO A 137 25.11 -22.04 6.34
CA PRO A 137 25.69 -20.97 5.55
C PRO A 137 25.24 -21.10 4.10
N GLU A 138 24.29 -20.26 3.68
CA GLU A 138 24.05 -20.08 2.26
C GLU A 138 25.31 -19.44 1.68
N ALA A 139 25.87 -20.14 0.69
CA ALA A 139 26.75 -19.59 -0.32
C ALA A 139 27.92 -18.78 0.23
N SER A 140 29.00 -19.48 0.58
CA SER A 140 30.34 -18.95 0.31
C SER A 140 30.42 -18.65 -1.19
N ALA A 141 30.14 -17.39 -1.55
CA ALA A 141 30.50 -16.83 -2.83
C ALA A 141 32.01 -17.04 -3.01
N ASP A 142 32.36 -17.89 -3.97
CA ASP A 142 33.73 -18.19 -4.39
C ASP A 142 34.40 -16.91 -4.92
N PRO A 143 35.47 -16.41 -4.28
CA PRO A 143 36.32 -15.38 -4.84
C PRO A 143 37.67 -16.03 -5.18
N SER A 144 37.70 -16.91 -6.17
CA SER A 144 38.96 -17.45 -6.71
C SER A 144 39.02 -17.43 -8.24
N SER A 145 38.69 -16.28 -8.82
CA SER A 145 39.46 -15.84 -9.99
C SER A 145 40.74 -15.16 -9.52
N GLN A 146 41.87 -15.72 -9.99
CA GLN A 146 43.15 -15.07 -10.28
C GLN A 146 44.34 -15.44 -9.39
N ARG A 147 45.11 -16.42 -9.91
CA ARG A 147 46.59 -16.62 -9.92
C ARG A 147 46.81 -18.12 -9.70
N SER A 148 47.50 -18.89 -10.53
CA SER A 148 48.54 -18.61 -11.51
C SER A 148 48.93 -19.98 -12.05
N ASP A 149 48.94 -20.20 -13.36
CA ASP A 149 49.79 -21.25 -13.93
C ASP A 149 50.40 -20.76 -15.24
N ILE A 150 51.64 -20.32 -15.09
CA ILE A 150 52.64 -20.18 -16.14
C ILE A 150 53.33 -21.54 -16.22
N ARG A 151 53.02 -22.34 -17.26
CA ARG A 151 54.02 -23.10 -18.02
C ARG A 151 53.45 -23.70 -19.30
#